data_AF-A0A2V3HUV2-F1
#
_entry.id   AF-A0A2V3HUV2-F1
#
_cell.length_a   1.000
_cell.length_b   1.000
_cell.length_c   1.000
_cell.angle_alpha   90.00
_cell.angle_beta   90.00
_cell.angle_gamma   90.00
#
_symmetry.space_group_name_H-M   'P 1'
#
loop_
_entity.id
_entity.type
_entity.pdbx_description
1 polymer ?
#
loop_
_entity_poly.entity_id
_entity_poly.type
_entity_poly.pdbx_seq_one_letter_code
_entity_poly.pdbx_strand_id
1 'polypeptide(L)'
;GDACDACLIMHGDLDGELGELDRWPMSASFYTNSFLHPDGGEFDLTRMATLFDTDGGGHANACGCRVMPMHASGEPAKRSIEVADVQRNLDGWMEVWSSRAQRSS
;
A
#
# COMPACT_ATOMS: atom_id res chain seq x y z
N GLY A 1 4.17 18.87 -7.23
CA GLY A 1 4.65 18.64 -8.60
C GLY A 1 6.06 18.12 -8.55
N ASP A 2 7.01 18.97 -8.20
CA ASP A 2 8.43 18.69 -8.52
C ASP A 2 9.25 18.06 -7.39
N ALA A 3 8.69 17.94 -6.18
CA ALA A 3 9.36 17.38 -5.00
C ALA A 3 8.60 16.18 -4.39
N CYS A 4 7.68 15.57 -5.14
CA CYS A 4 6.93 14.41 -4.67
C CYS A 4 7.74 13.14 -4.95
N ASP A 5 8.29 12.52 -3.90
CA ASP A 5 9.09 11.29 -3.99
C ASP A 5 8.23 10.06 -4.29
N ALA A 6 7.03 10.00 -3.72
CA ALA A 6 6.06 8.93 -3.94
C ALA A 6 4.64 9.38 -3.63
N CYS A 7 3.65 8.69 -4.19
CA CYS A 7 2.25 8.85 -3.86
C CYS A 7 1.57 7.51 -3.57
N LEU A 8 0.54 7.58 -2.74
CA LEU A 8 -0.38 6.49 -2.42
C LEU A 8 -1.79 6.95 -2.77
N ILE A 9 -2.53 6.12 -3.50
CA ILE A 9 -3.91 6.37 -3.90
C ILE A 9 -4.79 5.27 -3.32
N MET A 10 -5.79 5.63 -2.52
CA MET A 10 -6.82 4.69 -2.05
C MET A 10 -8.08 4.82 -2.91
N HIS A 11 -8.67 3.69 -3.32
CA HIS A 11 -9.83 3.65 -4.22
C HIS A 11 -10.64 2.36 -4.03
N GLY A 12 -11.91 2.37 -4.43
CA GLY A 12 -12.85 1.27 -4.22
C GLY A 12 -13.77 1.47 -3.01
N ASP A 13 -14.51 0.44 -2.65
CA ASP A 13 -15.57 0.44 -1.65
C ASP A 13 -15.26 -0.53 -0.51
N LEU A 14 -15.69 -0.20 0.71
CA LEU A 14 -15.51 -1.07 1.89
C LEU A 14 -16.31 -2.38 1.77
N ASP A 15 -17.46 -2.35 1.09
CA ASP A 15 -18.30 -3.52 0.82
C ASP A 15 -18.12 -4.06 -0.61
N GLY A 16 -17.10 -3.59 -1.34
CA GLY A 16 -16.80 -4.06 -2.69
C GLY A 16 -16.18 -5.45 -2.70
N GLU A 17 -16.51 -6.24 -3.73
CA GLU A 17 -16.05 -7.61 -3.89
C GLU A 17 -15.36 -7.83 -5.24
N LEU A 18 -14.43 -8.79 -5.30
CA LEU A 18 -13.77 -9.15 -6.56
C LEU A 18 -14.80 -9.73 -7.55
N GLY A 19 -14.86 -9.13 -8.73
CA GLY A 19 -15.78 -9.55 -9.79
C GLY A 19 -17.08 -8.75 -9.87
N GLU A 20 -17.33 -7.83 -8.93
CA GLU A 20 -18.40 -6.85 -9.07
C GLU A 20 -17.96 -5.69 -9.99
N LEU A 21 -18.73 -5.45 -11.06
CA LEU A 21 -18.37 -4.48 -12.10
C LEU A 21 -18.34 -3.03 -11.58
N ASP A 22 -19.26 -2.70 -10.67
CA ASP A 22 -19.50 -1.33 -10.22
C ASP A 22 -18.96 -1.04 -8.80
N ARG A 23 -18.46 -2.06 -8.10
CA ARG A 23 -18.02 -1.98 -6.69
C ARG A 23 -16.79 -2.82 -6.44
N TRP A 24 -15.64 -2.21 -6.69
CA TRP A 24 -14.35 -2.87 -6.50
C TRP A 24 -13.95 -2.83 -5.02
N PRO A 25 -13.27 -3.87 -4.52
CA PRO A 25 -12.82 -3.89 -3.13
C PRO A 25 -11.88 -2.73 -2.86
N MET A 26 -12.04 -2.11 -1.68
CA MET A 26 -11.15 -1.07 -1.18
C MET A 26 -9.68 -1.50 -1.33
N SER A 27 -8.92 -0.71 -2.07
CA SER A 27 -7.56 -1.01 -2.50
C SER A 27 -6.67 0.23 -2.41
N ALA A 28 -5.35 0.00 -2.47
CA ALA A 28 -4.34 1.04 -2.54
C ALA A 28 -3.37 0.79 -3.70
N SER A 29 -2.91 1.88 -4.31
CA SER A 29 -1.88 1.88 -5.35
C SER A 29 -0.75 2.82 -4.96
N PHE A 30 0.49 2.37 -5.15
CA PHE A 30 1.70 3.07 -4.76
C PHE A 30 2.54 3.38 -6.00
N TYR A 31 3.08 4.59 -6.06
CA TYR A 31 3.94 5.03 -7.15
C TYR A 31 5.12 5.83 -6.60
N THR A 32 6.33 5.57 -7.08
CA THR A 32 7.51 6.39 -6.83
C THR A 32 7.79 7.27 -8.03
N ASN A 33 8.34 8.45 -7.77
CA ASN A 33 8.83 9.33 -8.82
C ASN A 33 10.26 8.91 -9.21
N SER A 34 10.36 8.08 -10.25
CA SER A 34 11.64 7.57 -10.74
C SER A 34 12.57 8.66 -11.27
N PHE A 35 12.07 9.85 -11.64
CA PHE A 35 12.90 10.97 -12.09
C PHE A 35 13.70 11.64 -10.97
N LEU A 36 13.28 11.48 -9.70
CA LEU A 36 13.96 12.05 -8.54
C LEU A 36 15.05 11.14 -7.96
N HIS A 37 15.22 9.92 -8.50
CA HIS A 37 16.19 8.94 -8.02
C HIS A 37 17.14 8.46 -9.13
N PRO A 38 17.91 9.37 -9.77
CA PRO A 38 18.73 9.05 -10.96
C PRO A 38 19.85 8.04 -10.70
N ASP A 39 20.32 7.90 -9.45
CA ASP A 39 21.44 7.02 -9.07
C ASP A 39 20.99 5.66 -8.49
N GLY A 40 19.69 5.31 -8.58
CA GLY A 40 19.17 4.07 -8.02
C GLY A 40 19.03 4.15 -6.50
N GLY A 41 17.94 4.81 -6.06
CA GLY A 41 17.51 4.87 -4.65
C GLY A 41 16.04 4.49 -4.49
N GLU A 42 15.47 3.80 -5.49
CA GLU A 42 14.07 3.45 -5.53
C GLU A 42 13.76 2.42 -4.43
N PHE A 43 12.99 2.85 -3.45
CA PHE A 43 12.45 1.95 -2.44
C PHE A 43 11.51 0.97 -3.13
N ASP A 44 11.79 -0.33 -3.01
CA ASP A 44 10.96 -1.38 -3.59
C ASP A 44 9.56 -1.39 -2.95
N LEU A 45 8.60 -0.78 -3.65
CA LEU A 45 7.22 -0.62 -3.20
C LEU A 45 6.50 -1.97 -3.09
N THR A 46 7.01 -3.06 -3.68
CA THR A 46 6.40 -4.39 -3.51
C THR A 46 6.37 -4.81 -2.05
N ARG A 47 7.28 -4.27 -1.22
CA ARG A 47 7.26 -4.44 0.24
C ARG A 47 6.03 -3.84 0.91
N MET A 48 5.50 -2.73 0.38
CA MET A 48 4.26 -2.13 0.88
C MET A 48 3.05 -2.90 0.37
N ALA A 49 3.03 -3.27 -0.92
CA ALA A 49 1.95 -4.02 -1.51
C ALA A 49 1.73 -5.39 -0.86
N THR A 50 2.81 -6.08 -0.50
CA THR A 50 2.77 -7.42 0.09
C THR A 50 2.71 -7.43 1.62
N LEU A 51 2.69 -6.25 2.27
CA LEU A 51 2.80 -6.14 3.73
C LEU A 51 1.68 -6.90 4.45
N PHE A 52 0.44 -6.74 3.97
CA PHE A 52 -0.75 -7.38 4.55
C PHE A 52 -1.51 -8.24 3.54
N ASP A 53 -1.49 -7.87 2.26
CA ASP A 53 -2.12 -8.61 1.18
C ASP A 53 -1.08 -9.47 0.47
N THR A 54 -1.13 -10.79 0.66
CA THR A 54 -0.19 -11.71 0.01
C THR A 54 -0.33 -11.76 -1.50
N ASP A 55 -1.47 -11.32 -2.04
CA ASP A 55 -1.72 -11.23 -3.48
C ASP A 55 -1.34 -9.84 -4.04
N GLY A 56 -0.94 -8.90 -3.18
CA GLY A 56 -0.45 -7.59 -3.58
C GLY A 56 0.85 -7.69 -4.37
N GLY A 57 1.06 -6.76 -5.31
CA GLY A 57 2.24 -6.82 -6.17
C GLY A 57 2.26 -5.79 -7.29
N GLY A 58 3.27 -5.92 -8.14
CA GLY A 58 3.54 -5.01 -9.25
C GLY A 58 5.05 -4.87 -9.50
N HIS A 59 5.45 -3.73 -10.03
CA HIS A 59 6.86 -3.38 -10.19
C HIS A 59 7.37 -2.64 -8.95
N ALA A 60 8.69 -2.61 -8.78
CA ALA A 60 9.35 -1.94 -7.66
C ALA A 60 8.94 -0.46 -7.51
N ASN A 61 8.52 0.18 -8.60
CA ASN A 61 8.14 1.60 -8.67
C ASN A 61 6.65 1.88 -8.83
N ALA A 62 5.84 0.84 -9.03
CA ALA A 62 4.42 0.94 -9.28
C ALA A 62 3.75 -0.39 -8.95
N CYS A 63 3.00 -0.43 -7.86
CA CYS A 63 2.34 -1.64 -7.38
C CYS A 63 1.05 -1.30 -6.64
N GLY A 64 0.30 -2.33 -6.24
CA GLY A 64 -0.92 -2.14 -5.48
C GLY A 64 -1.35 -3.39 -4.74
N CYS A 65 -2.31 -3.21 -3.84
CA CYS A 65 -2.89 -4.27 -3.03
C CYS A 65 -4.29 -3.88 -2.54
N ARG A 66 -5.00 -4.84 -1.96
CA ARG A 66 -6.26 -4.57 -1.26
C ARG A 66 -5.97 -4.04 0.15
N VAL A 67 -6.91 -3.27 0.69
CA VAL A 67 -6.92 -2.99 2.13
C VAL A 67 -7.39 -4.25 2.83
N MET A 68 -6.58 -4.73 3.78
CA MET A 68 -6.87 -5.97 4.48
C MET A 68 -7.60 -5.71 5.81
N PRO A 69 -8.54 -6.57 6.21
CA PRO A 69 -9.08 -6.53 7.58
C PRO A 69 -7.96 -6.81 8.59
N MET A 70 -7.90 -6.03 9.68
CA MET A 70 -6.79 -6.11 10.66
C MET A 70 -7.28 -6.27 12.10
N HIS A 71 -6.57 -7.04 12.90
CA HIS A 71 -6.72 -6.99 14.35
C HIS A 71 -6.12 -5.67 14.89
N ALA A 72 -6.58 -5.23 16.07
CA ALA A 72 -5.98 -4.09 16.76
C ALA A 72 -4.49 -4.30 17.11
N SER A 73 -4.03 -5.56 17.11
CA SER A 73 -2.62 -5.93 17.29
C SER A 73 -1.74 -5.69 16.06
N GLY A 74 -2.33 -5.34 14.90
CA GLY A 74 -1.59 -5.12 13.65
C GLY A 74 -1.47 -6.34 12.73
N GLU A 75 -2.10 -7.47 13.08
CA GLU A 75 -2.09 -8.70 12.28
C GLU A 75 -3.33 -8.81 11.37
N PRO A 76 -3.24 -9.40 10.16
CA PRO A 76 -4.40 -9.65 9.32
C PRO A 76 -5.47 -10.49 10.02
N ALA A 77 -6.73 -10.11 9.84
CA ALA A 77 -7.90 -10.78 10.40
C ALA A 77 -8.69 -11.55 9.33
N LYS A 78 -9.52 -12.50 9.75
CA LYS A 78 -10.44 -13.23 8.86
C LYS A 78 -11.89 -12.76 9.06
N ARG A 79 -12.19 -11.55 8.58
CA ARG A 79 -13.50 -10.90 8.64
C ARG A 79 -13.64 -9.90 7.49
N SER A 80 -14.82 -9.32 7.29
CA SER A 80 -14.99 -8.18 6.38
C SER A 80 -14.22 -6.95 6.88
N ILE A 81 -13.81 -6.09 5.95
CA ILE A 81 -13.13 -4.84 6.23
C ILE A 81 -14.08 -3.83 6.90
N GLU A 82 -13.52 -3.02 7.79
CA GLU A 82 -14.20 -1.89 8.43
C GLU A 82 -13.38 -0.61 8.25
N VAL A 83 -13.97 0.56 8.49
CA VAL A 83 -13.29 1.87 8.36
C VAL A 83 -11.96 1.92 9.11
N ALA A 84 -11.90 1.32 10.31
CA ALA A 84 -10.68 1.30 11.12
C ALA A 84 -9.53 0.53 10.47
N ASP A 85 -9.81 -0.41 9.57
CA ASP A 85 -8.77 -1.18 8.88
C ASP A 85 -8.05 -0.35 7.81
N VAL A 86 -8.76 0.59 7.17
CA VAL A 86 -8.13 1.55 6.24
C VAL A 86 -7.02 2.31 6.95
N GLN A 87 -7.29 2.81 8.16
CA GLN A 87 -6.29 3.51 8.96
C GLN A 87 -5.13 2.58 9.35
N ARG A 88 -5.41 1.35 9.81
CA ARG A 88 -4.37 0.40 10.20
C ARG A 88 -3.45 0.01 9.04
N ASN A 89 -4.01 -0.21 7.84
CA ASN A 89 -3.21 -0.48 6.64
C ASN A 89 -2.33 0.74 6.32
N LEU A 90 -2.91 1.95 6.33
CA LEU A 90 -2.18 3.19 6.11
C LEU A 90 -1.03 3.37 7.10
N ASP A 91 -1.26 3.13 8.39
CA ASP A 91 -0.23 3.25 9.42
C ASP A 91 0.94 2.28 9.16
N GLY A 92 0.66 1.01 8.84
CA GLY A 92 1.68 0.03 8.50
C GLY A 92 2.47 0.38 7.24
N TRP A 93 1.79 0.86 6.19
CA TRP A 93 2.45 1.34 4.98
C TRP A 93 3.34 2.55 5.25
N MET A 94 2.87 3.49 6.08
CA MET A 94 3.65 4.66 6.49
C MET A 94 4.87 4.29 7.33
N GLU A 95 4.77 3.27 8.19
CA GLU A 95 5.91 2.74 8.95
C GLU A 95 6.97 2.15 8.01
N VAL A 96 6.55 1.28 7.08
CA VAL A 96 7.45 0.69 6.06
C VAL A 96 8.11 1.79 5.23
N TRP A 97 7.33 2.77 4.76
CA TRP A 97 7.86 3.91 4.01
C TRP A 97 8.85 4.74 4.84
N SER A 98 8.58 4.99 6.12
CA SER A 98 9.48 5.76 7.00
C SER A 98 10.81 5.06 7.24
N SER A 99 10.82 3.72 7.24
CA SER A 99 12.02 2.90 7.42
C SER A 99 12.96 2.90 6.20
N ARG A 100 12.51 3.42 5.04
CA ARG A 100 13.27 3.40 3.78
C ARG A 100 14.66 4.05 3.89
N ALA A 101 14.79 5.09 4.72
CA ALA A 101 16.03 5.83 4.91
C ALA A 101 17.03 5.14 5.84
N GLN A 102 16.62 4.11 6.59
CA GLN A 102 17.47 3.49 7.62
C GLN A 102 18.45 2.43 7.09
N ARG A 103 18.62 2.30 5.77
CA ARG A 103 19.66 1.44 5.14
C ARG A 103 20.77 2.25 4.47
N SER A 104 21.25 3.27 5.16
CA SER A 104 22.50 3.97 4.82
C SER A 104 23.28 4.25 6.10
N SER A 105 23.92 3.20 6.62
CA SER A 105 24.94 3.27 7.66
C SER A 105 25.98 2.20 7.38
#